data_AF-A0A4R3ZVN5-F1
#
_entry.id   AF-A0A4R3ZVN5-F1
#
_cell.length_a   1.000
_cell.length_b   1.000
_cell.length_c   1.000
_cell.angle_alpha   90.00
_cell.angle_beta   90.00
_cell.angle_gamma   90.00
#
_symmetry.space_group_name_H-M   'P 1'
#
loop_
_entity.id
_entity.type
_entity.pdbx_description
1 polymer ?
#
loop_
_entity_poly.entity_id
_entity_poly.type
_entity_poly.pdbx_seq_one_letter_code
_entity_poly.pdbx_strand_id
1 'polypeptide(L)'
;MTVLREVTGVIAAGLGGALLANAVPHTVKGMTGERFPTPFATPPGVGLSPPLHNVAWGVLNLAAGGALARRVGSPKDRAAAATGGVAITFVLAHYFGGLDLSGDRAGR
;
A
#
# COMPACT_ATOMS: atom_id res chain seq x y z
N MET A 1 -18.42 21.51 -15.25
CA MET A 1 -18.49 20.35 -14.33
C MET A 1 -17.76 19.10 -14.84
N THR A 2 -17.43 18.99 -16.14
CA THR A 2 -16.80 17.80 -16.74
C THR A 2 -15.32 17.61 -16.39
N VAL A 3 -14.51 18.69 -16.43
CA VAL A 3 -13.06 18.64 -16.12
C VAL A 3 -12.79 18.22 -14.68
N LEU A 4 -13.56 18.75 -13.71
CA LEU A 4 -13.40 18.37 -12.30
C LEU A 4 -13.69 16.87 -12.07
N ARG A 5 -14.67 16.30 -12.78
CA ARG A 5 -14.96 14.86 -12.70
C ARG A 5 -13.83 14.01 -13.29
N GLU A 6 -13.25 14.45 -14.40
CA GLU A 6 -12.12 13.77 -15.04
C GLU A 6 -10.87 13.78 -14.14
N VAL A 7 -10.49 14.95 -13.61
CA VAL A 7 -9.33 15.08 -12.70
C VAL A 7 -9.53 14.23 -11.43
N THR A 8 -10.72 14.28 -10.84
CA THR A 8 -11.02 13.47 -9.65
C THR A 8 -10.96 11.97 -9.95
N GLY A 9 -11.37 11.55 -11.16
CA GLY A 9 -11.27 10.16 -11.62
C GLY A 9 -9.82 9.68 -11.73
N VAL A 10 -8.97 10.48 -12.36
CA VAL A 10 -7.53 10.19 -12.53
C VAL A 10 -6.82 10.08 -11.19
N ILE A 11 -7.07 11.02 -10.26
CA ILE A 11 -6.48 11.00 -8.92
C ILE A 11 -6.95 9.76 -8.14
N ALA A 12 -8.27 9.50 -8.14
CA ALA A 12 -8.83 8.33 -7.47
C ALA A 12 -8.26 7.02 -8.02
N ALA A 13 -8.07 6.93 -9.34
CA ALA A 13 -7.48 5.77 -9.99
C ALA A 13 -6.01 5.55 -9.57
N GLY A 14 -5.20 6.63 -9.58
CA GLY A 14 -3.81 6.58 -9.14
C GLY A 14 -3.66 6.14 -7.67
N LEU A 15 -4.48 6.71 -6.78
CA LEU A 15 -4.54 6.31 -5.38
C LEU A 15 -5.02 4.86 -5.22
N GLY A 16 -6.00 4.44 -6.01
CA GLY A 16 -6.48 3.05 -6.03
C GLY A 16 -5.37 2.06 -6.37
N GLY A 17 -4.61 2.33 -7.44
CA GLY A 17 -3.45 1.52 -7.82
C GLY A 17 -2.37 1.48 -6.73
N ALA A 18 -2.08 2.63 -6.10
CA ALA A 18 -1.11 2.69 -5.02
C ALA A 18 -1.54 1.87 -3.79
N LEU A 19 -2.80 1.98 -3.36
CA LEU A 19 -3.33 1.21 -2.23
C LEU A 19 -3.33 -0.30 -2.52
N LEU A 20 -3.71 -0.71 -3.74
CA LEU A 20 -3.67 -2.12 -4.14
C LEU A 20 -2.25 -2.69 -4.10
N ALA A 21 -1.27 -1.95 -4.62
CA ALA A 21 0.13 -2.37 -4.57
C ALA A 21 0.67 -2.38 -3.12
N ASN A 22 0.31 -1.39 -2.31
CA ASN A 22 0.68 -1.35 -0.89
C ASN A 22 0.09 -2.52 -0.08
N ALA A 23 -1.07 -3.04 -0.47
CA ALA A 23 -1.66 -4.21 0.18
C ALA A 23 -0.75 -5.45 0.11
N VAL A 24 0.00 -5.62 -0.98
CA VAL A 24 0.77 -6.85 -1.28
C VAL A 24 1.79 -7.21 -0.19
N PRO A 25 2.77 -6.37 0.17
CA PRO A 25 3.75 -6.74 1.20
C PRO A 25 3.09 -7.01 2.55
N HIS A 26 2.06 -6.24 2.92
CA HIS A 26 1.40 -6.39 4.21
C HIS A 26 0.53 -7.64 4.30
N THR A 27 -0.25 -7.97 3.27
CA THR A 27 -1.03 -9.22 3.26
C THR A 27 -0.12 -10.43 3.21
N VAL A 28 0.88 -10.44 2.32
CA VAL A 28 1.80 -11.58 2.17
C VAL A 28 2.57 -11.81 3.48
N LYS A 29 3.23 -10.79 4.02
CA LYS A 29 3.98 -10.93 5.29
C LYS A 29 3.08 -11.35 6.44
N GLY A 30 1.90 -10.74 6.56
CA GLY A 30 0.94 -11.10 7.59
C GLY A 30 0.47 -12.56 7.50
N MET A 31 0.14 -13.02 6.29
CA MET A 31 -0.35 -14.39 6.04
C MET A 31 0.75 -15.45 6.17
N THR A 32 2.01 -15.11 5.90
CA THR A 32 3.16 -16.01 6.07
C THR A 32 3.71 -16.01 7.50
N GLY A 33 3.04 -15.32 8.45
CA GLY A 33 3.46 -15.26 9.85
C GLY A 33 4.67 -14.35 10.09
N GLU A 34 5.05 -13.53 9.12
CA GLU A 34 6.18 -12.62 9.23
C GLU A 34 5.77 -11.28 9.85
N ARG A 35 6.67 -10.74 10.67
CA ARG A 35 6.58 -9.36 11.14
C ARG A 35 7.09 -8.41 10.06
N PHE A 36 6.41 -7.28 9.91
CA PHE A 36 6.77 -6.25 8.93
C PHE A 36 6.33 -4.86 9.43
N PRO A 37 6.97 -3.76 9.00
CA PRO A 37 6.58 -2.44 9.46
C PRO A 37 5.16 -2.07 9.09
N THR A 38 4.46 -1.38 9.99
CA THR A 38 3.14 -0.80 9.73
C THR A 38 3.03 0.58 10.41
N PRO A 39 2.03 1.41 10.07
CA PRO A 39 1.77 2.66 10.79
C PRO A 39 1.51 2.48 12.30
N PHE A 40 1.21 1.25 12.76
CA PHE A 40 0.91 0.92 14.15
C PHE A 40 2.13 0.44 14.93
N ALA A 41 3.30 0.34 14.29
CA ALA A 41 4.54 -0.05 14.96
C ALA A 41 5.07 1.06 15.89
N THR A 42 6.07 0.71 16.69
CA THR A 42 6.88 1.68 17.44
C THR A 42 8.35 1.50 17.04
N PRO A 43 8.99 2.49 16.38
CA PRO A 43 8.39 3.75 15.88
C PRO A 43 7.40 3.51 14.73
N PRO A 44 6.36 4.37 14.56
CA PRO A 44 5.37 4.24 13.49
C PRO A 44 5.96 4.20 12.08
N GLY A 45 5.53 3.24 11.27
CA GLY A 45 6.03 3.05 9.90
C GLY A 45 7.45 2.48 9.80
N VAL A 46 8.15 2.33 10.92
CA VAL A 46 9.54 1.88 10.99
C VAL A 46 9.65 0.53 11.69
N GLY A 47 9.22 0.44 12.95
CA GLY A 47 9.40 -0.77 13.76
C GLY A 47 8.58 -1.96 13.26
N LEU A 48 8.86 -3.15 13.77
CA LEU A 48 8.14 -4.37 13.37
C LEU A 48 6.78 -4.54 14.06
N SER A 49 5.70 -4.64 13.28
CA SER A 49 4.39 -5.04 13.79
C SER A 49 4.14 -6.55 13.71
N PRO A 50 3.29 -7.12 14.58
CA PRO A 50 2.88 -8.53 14.52
C PRO A 50 2.19 -8.90 13.19
N PRO A 51 2.16 -10.19 12.81
CA PRO A 51 1.54 -10.64 11.55
C PRO A 51 0.07 -10.23 11.40
N LEU A 52 -0.73 -10.31 12.47
CA LEU A 52 -2.14 -9.91 12.43
C LEU A 52 -2.34 -8.42 12.13
N HIS A 53 -1.43 -7.54 12.59
CA HIS A 53 -1.49 -6.11 12.26
C HIS A 53 -1.19 -5.88 10.79
N ASN A 54 -0.26 -6.65 10.22
CA ASN A 54 0.04 -6.62 8.79
C ASN A 54 -1.13 -7.13 7.95
N VAL A 55 -1.80 -8.22 8.35
CA VAL A 55 -3.03 -8.67 7.68
C VAL A 55 -4.10 -7.59 7.72
N ALA A 56 -4.37 -7.01 8.90
CA ALA A 56 -5.38 -5.96 9.05
C ALA A 56 -5.06 -4.74 8.16
N TRP A 57 -3.82 -4.29 8.17
CA TRP A 57 -3.38 -3.16 7.34
C TRP A 57 -3.45 -3.47 5.84
N GLY A 58 -3.05 -4.67 5.42
CA GLY A 58 -3.17 -5.14 4.04
C GLY A 58 -4.62 -5.21 3.57
N VAL A 59 -5.55 -5.71 4.41
CA VAL A 59 -6.99 -5.76 4.11
C VAL A 59 -7.59 -4.37 3.97
N LEU A 60 -7.21 -3.42 4.83
CA LEU A 60 -7.67 -2.02 4.71
C LEU A 60 -7.24 -1.40 3.38
N ASN A 61 -5.98 -1.61 2.98
CA ASN A 61 -5.48 -1.15 1.69
C ASN A 61 -6.20 -1.81 0.51
N LEU A 62 -6.42 -3.13 0.58
CA LEU A 62 -7.14 -3.87 -0.45
C LEU A 62 -8.59 -3.40 -0.60
N ALA A 63 -9.29 -3.19 0.53
CA ALA A 63 -10.68 -2.73 0.53
C ALA A 63 -10.80 -1.30 -0.03
N ALA A 64 -9.93 -0.38 0.42
CA ALA A 64 -9.92 0.99 -0.05
C ALA A 64 -9.51 1.09 -1.54
N GLY A 65 -8.44 0.40 -1.92
CA GLY A 65 -7.96 0.31 -3.30
C GLY A 65 -9.01 -0.31 -4.23
N GLY A 66 -9.65 -1.40 -3.82
CA GLY A 66 -10.74 -2.04 -4.58
C GLY A 66 -12.00 -1.17 -4.68
N ALA A 67 -12.30 -0.37 -3.66
CA ALA A 67 -13.39 0.61 -3.74
C ALA A 67 -13.10 1.73 -4.74
N LEU A 68 -11.85 2.18 -4.85
CA LEU A 68 -11.43 3.17 -5.85
C LEU A 68 -11.34 2.57 -7.25
N ALA A 69 -10.90 1.32 -7.38
CA ALA A 69 -10.80 0.61 -8.67
C ALA A 69 -12.15 0.51 -9.40
N ARG A 70 -13.27 0.42 -8.64
CA ARG A 70 -14.63 0.47 -9.21
C ARG A 70 -14.96 1.76 -9.95
N ARG A 71 -14.17 2.82 -9.77
CA ARG A 71 -14.35 4.14 -10.42
C ARG A 71 -13.48 4.30 -11.68
N VAL A 72 -12.62 3.33 -11.99
CA VAL A 72 -11.73 3.35 -13.17
C VAL A 72 -12.54 2.99 -14.42
N GLY A 73 -12.75 3.96 -15.31
CA GLY A 73 -13.53 3.75 -16.54
C GLY A 73 -12.76 4.04 -17.82
N SER A 74 -11.92 5.07 -17.81
CA SER A 74 -11.22 5.56 -19.01
C SER A 74 -9.81 4.96 -19.17
N PRO A 75 -9.21 5.03 -20.37
CA PRO A 75 -7.79 4.71 -20.56
C PRO A 75 -6.86 5.55 -19.68
N LYS A 76 -7.20 6.83 -19.46
CA LYS A 76 -6.43 7.73 -18.58
C LYS A 76 -6.46 7.24 -17.13
N ASP A 77 -7.61 6.81 -16.64
CA ASP A 77 -7.75 6.26 -15.29
C ASP A 77 -6.91 4.97 -15.14
N ARG A 78 -6.94 4.09 -16.13
CA ARG A 78 -6.12 2.86 -16.14
C ARG A 78 -4.63 3.17 -16.12
N ALA A 79 -4.18 4.14 -16.93
CA ALA A 79 -2.80 4.60 -16.94
C ALA A 79 -2.40 5.21 -15.60
N ALA A 80 -3.28 6.01 -14.99
CA ALA A 80 -3.05 6.59 -13.67
C ALA A 80 -2.95 5.52 -12.58
N ALA A 81 -3.85 4.54 -12.57
CA ALA A 81 -3.80 3.41 -11.64
C ALA A 81 -2.50 2.60 -11.78
N ALA A 82 -2.09 2.28 -13.01
CA ALA A 82 -0.83 1.60 -13.26
C ALA A 82 0.37 2.43 -12.78
N THR A 83 0.37 3.73 -13.08
CA THR A 83 1.44 4.65 -12.64
C THR A 83 1.54 4.71 -11.12
N GLY A 84 0.41 4.87 -10.42
CA GLY A 84 0.38 4.92 -8.96
C GLY A 84 0.85 3.61 -8.32
N GLY A 85 0.41 2.46 -8.86
CA GLY A 85 0.85 1.14 -8.40
C GLY A 85 2.34 0.88 -8.61
N VAL A 86 2.86 1.24 -9.78
CA VAL A 86 4.30 1.12 -10.07
C VAL A 86 5.12 2.04 -9.18
N ALA A 87 4.74 3.32 -9.08
CA ALA A 87 5.46 4.30 -8.28
C ALA A 87 5.53 3.87 -6.80
N ILE A 88 4.41 3.48 -6.20
CA ILE A 88 4.42 3.07 -4.79
C ILE A 88 5.27 1.80 -4.59
N THR A 89 5.29 0.88 -5.55
CA THR A 89 6.08 -0.36 -5.43
C THR A 89 7.58 -0.03 -5.28
N PHE A 90 8.10 0.87 -6.09
CA PHE A 90 9.49 1.32 -5.98
C PHE A 90 9.75 2.12 -4.69
N VAL A 91 8.81 2.98 -4.28
CA VAL A 91 8.91 3.73 -3.02
C VAL A 91 8.97 2.79 -1.83
N LEU A 92 8.10 1.79 -1.76
CA LEU A 92 8.09 0.81 -0.66
C LEU A 92 9.37 -0.04 -0.65
N ALA A 93 9.83 -0.50 -1.81
CA ALA A 93 11.07 -1.26 -1.92
C ALA A 93 12.27 -0.45 -1.43
N HIS A 94 12.37 0.82 -1.82
CA HIS A 94 13.42 1.71 -1.37
C HIS A 94 13.33 2.00 0.13
N TYR A 95 12.14 2.42 0.61
CA TYR A 95 11.93 2.82 1.99
C TYR A 95 12.17 1.67 2.96
N PHE A 96 11.49 0.54 2.78
CA PHE A 96 11.64 -0.61 3.69
C PHE A 96 12.99 -1.31 3.54
N GLY A 97 13.61 -1.26 2.35
CA GLY A 97 14.96 -1.76 2.13
C GLY A 97 16.03 -0.95 2.88
N GLY A 98 15.76 0.32 3.18
CA GLY A 98 16.66 1.20 3.93
C GLY A 98 16.51 1.18 5.44
N LEU A 99 15.53 0.46 6.00
CA LEU A 99 15.31 0.42 7.45
C LEU A 99 16.29 -0.54 8.14
N ASP A 100 16.94 -0.05 9.20
CA ASP A 100 17.67 -0.92 10.13
C ASP A 100 16.69 -1.56 11.13
N LEU A 101 16.42 -2.83 10.90
CA LEU A 101 15.52 -3.65 11.73
C LEU A 101 16.28 -4.76 12.46
N SER A 102 17.61 -4.70 12.50
CA SER A 102 18.46 -5.75 13.10
C SER A 102 18.12 -6.00 14.57
N GLY A 103 17.97 -4.94 15.36
CA GLY A 103 17.55 -5.00 16.76
C GLY A 103 16.16 -5.62 16.95
N ASP A 104 15.17 -5.17 16.17
CA ASP A 104 13.79 -5.69 16.23
C ASP A 104 13.70 -7.17 15.86
N ARG A 105 14.59 -7.64 14.98
CA ARG A 105 14.64 -9.05 14.56
C ARG A 105 15.34 -9.94 15.58
N ALA A 106 16.32 -9.41 16.33
CA ALA A 106 17.07 -10.15 17.34
C ALA A 106 16.25 -10.41 18.62
N GLY A 107 15.27 -9.57 18.92
CA GLY A 107 14.34 -9.75 20.04
C GLY A 107 13.22 -10.77 19.79
N ARG A 108 13.41 -11.72 18.86
CA ARG A 108 12.43 -12.76 18.50
C ARG A 108 12.73 -14.10 19.15
#